data_AF-R1D9T8-F1
#
_entry.id   AF-R1D9T8-F1
#
_cell.length_a   1.000
_cell.length_b   1.000
_cell.length_c   1.000
_cell.angle_alpha   90.00
_cell.angle_beta   90.00
_cell.angle_gamma   90.00
#
_symmetry.space_group_name_H-M   'P 1'
#
loop_
_entity.id
_entity.type
_entity.pdbx_description
1 polymer ?
#
loop_
_entity_poly.entity_id
_entity_poly.type
_entity_poly.pdbx_seq_one_letter_code
_entity_poly.pdbx_strand_id
1 'polypeptide(L)'
;MVSVPCQPLSSLMAAAGLPSVDVLSLDVQGAELKVLSTVDAARAFKFVVVEADKRFPDKIEAVRTLLTASNFRRMQHFETKSDLNHVYAHESVWEAGCVDREKATQAGIWYMQQGLESDGRSAESASTKDHLAHAASWSTTKGALA
;
A
#
# COMPACT_ATOMS: atom_id res chain seq x y z
N MET A 1 -1.33 31.59 13.32
CA MET A 1 -0.83 30.19 13.36
C MET A 1 -1.94 29.33 13.90
N VAL A 2 -2.38 28.32 13.16
CA VAL A 2 -3.46 27.42 13.60
C VAL A 2 -2.83 26.29 14.42
N SER A 3 -3.38 26.00 15.60
CA SER A 3 -2.96 24.83 16.37
C SER A 3 -3.66 23.60 15.81
N VAL A 4 -2.87 22.61 15.40
CA VAL A 4 -3.38 21.31 14.93
C VAL A 4 -3.03 20.27 15.99
N PRO A 5 -4.02 19.56 16.55
CA PRO A 5 -3.74 18.48 17.48
C PRO A 5 -3.03 17.34 16.73
N CYS A 6 -1.84 16.96 17.20
CA CYS A 6 -1.09 15.85 16.65
C CYS A 6 -1.02 14.72 17.68
N GLN A 7 -1.26 13.49 17.23
CA GLN A 7 -1.15 12.29 18.05
C GLN A 7 -0.38 11.20 17.29
N PRO A 8 0.20 10.22 18.01
CA PRO A 8 0.75 9.00 17.41
C PRO A 8 -0.26 8.31 16.49
N LEU A 9 0.20 7.80 15.34
CA LEU A 9 -0.67 7.08 14.40
C LEU A 9 -1.30 5.84 15.07
N SER A 10 -0.55 5.15 15.93
CA SER A 10 -1.07 4.04 16.74
C SER A 10 -2.26 4.44 17.63
N SER A 11 -2.26 5.65 18.19
CA SER A 11 -3.36 6.16 19.02
C SER A 11 -4.59 6.46 18.18
N LEU A 12 -4.40 7.05 17.00
CA LEU A 12 -5.50 7.32 16.05
C LEU A 12 -6.13 6.02 15.55
N MET A 13 -5.31 5.02 15.20
CA MET A 13 -5.79 3.70 14.78
C MET A 13 -6.56 2.99 15.90
N ALA A 14 -6.07 3.03 17.14
CA ALA A 14 -6.75 2.46 18.29
C ALA A 14 -8.09 3.14 18.56
N ALA A 15 -8.14 4.49 18.52
CA ALA A 15 -9.37 5.25 18.70
C ALA A 15 -10.41 4.96 17.60
N ALA A 16 -9.95 4.65 16.39
CA ALA A 16 -10.80 4.24 15.28
C ALA A 16 -11.23 2.76 15.32
N GLY A 17 -10.73 1.97 16.29
CA GLY A 17 -11.00 0.52 16.35
C GLY A 17 -10.35 -0.26 15.21
N LEU A 18 -9.26 0.25 14.64
CA LEU A 18 -8.53 -0.33 13.51
C LEU A 18 -7.19 -0.90 13.98
N PRO A 19 -7.14 -2.14 14.53
CA PRO A 19 -5.89 -2.72 15.01
C PRO A 19 -4.89 -3.03 13.89
N SER A 20 -5.38 -3.14 12.66
CA SER A 20 -4.61 -3.31 11.42
C SER A 20 -5.43 -2.82 10.23
N VAL A 21 -4.77 -2.32 9.18
CA VAL A 21 -5.39 -2.02 7.88
C VAL A 21 -4.51 -2.60 6.77
N ASP A 22 -5.09 -2.90 5.62
CA ASP A 22 -4.31 -3.52 4.54
C ASP A 22 -3.31 -2.54 3.92
N VAL A 23 -3.72 -1.28 3.75
CA VAL A 23 -2.94 -0.26 3.02
C VAL A 23 -2.84 1.03 3.84
N LEU A 24 -1.63 1.56 3.95
CA LEU A 24 -1.35 2.92 4.40
C LEU A 24 -0.80 3.74 3.22
N SER A 25 -1.43 4.87 2.91
CA SER A 25 -0.85 5.90 2.04
C SER A 25 -0.44 7.09 2.90
N LEU A 26 0.82 7.52 2.79
CA LEU A 26 1.40 8.53 3.66
C LEU A 26 2.11 9.63 2.85
N ASP A 27 1.48 10.80 2.86
CA ASP A 27 2.01 12.09 2.36
C ASP A 27 1.84 13.10 3.49
N VAL A 28 2.96 13.44 4.14
CA VAL A 28 2.99 14.38 5.27
C VAL A 28 4.12 15.39 5.11
N GLN A 29 4.48 15.69 3.85
CA GLN A 29 5.44 16.74 3.48
C GLN A 29 6.77 16.65 4.23
N GLY A 30 7.35 15.44 4.33
CA GLY A 30 8.67 15.21 4.88
C GLY A 30 8.70 14.78 6.35
N ALA A 31 7.56 14.43 6.94
CA ALA A 31 7.43 13.92 8.31
C ALA A 31 7.14 12.39 8.37
N GLU A 32 7.32 11.67 7.27
CA GLU A 32 6.92 10.27 7.07
C GLU A 32 7.58 9.37 8.12
N LEU A 33 8.89 9.53 8.32
CA LEU A 33 9.65 8.78 9.32
C LEU A 33 9.09 8.97 10.73
N LYS A 34 8.74 10.22 11.08
CA LYS A 34 8.19 10.54 12.40
C LYS A 34 6.85 9.83 12.60
N VAL A 35 5.97 9.86 11.61
CA VAL A 35 4.67 9.16 11.67
C VAL A 35 4.88 7.65 11.79
N LEU A 36 5.69 7.05 10.91
CA LEU A 36 5.94 5.61 10.92
C LEU A 36 6.60 5.12 12.21
N SER A 37 7.44 5.94 12.86
CA SER A 37 8.05 5.59 14.16
C SER A 37 7.05 5.50 15.31
N THR A 38 5.81 5.98 15.14
CA THR A 38 4.79 5.96 16.17
C THR A 38 3.88 4.73 16.16
N VAL A 39 4.12 3.79 15.24
CA VAL A 39 3.31 2.58 15.06
C VAL A 39 4.20 1.40 14.71
N ASP A 40 3.81 0.20 15.17
CA ASP A 40 4.39 -1.05 14.70
C ASP A 40 3.86 -1.35 13.29
N ALA A 41 4.61 -0.91 12.27
CA ALA A 41 4.19 -1.02 10.88
C ALA A 41 3.97 -2.46 10.44
N ALA A 42 4.80 -3.41 10.92
CA ALA A 42 4.73 -4.82 10.55
C ALA A 42 3.42 -5.47 11.02
N ARG A 43 2.94 -5.06 12.20
CA ARG A 43 1.64 -5.51 12.73
C ARG A 43 0.46 -4.76 12.11
N ALA A 44 0.65 -3.47 11.82
CA ALA A 44 -0.45 -2.58 11.45
C ALA A 44 -0.80 -2.61 9.96
N PHE A 45 0.16 -2.91 9.06
CA PHE A 45 -0.02 -2.72 7.61
C PHE A 45 0.50 -3.89 6.78
N LYS A 46 -0.15 -4.15 5.63
CA LYS A 46 0.37 -5.06 4.59
C LYS A 46 1.13 -4.30 3.50
N PHE A 47 0.62 -3.11 3.13
CA PHE A 47 1.23 -2.22 2.15
C PHE A 47 1.41 -0.83 2.74
N VAL A 48 2.54 -0.20 2.43
CA VAL A 48 2.85 1.18 2.81
C VAL A 48 3.30 1.93 1.55
N VAL A 49 2.57 2.97 1.19
CA VAL A 49 2.92 3.91 0.14
C VAL A 49 3.40 5.19 0.81
N VAL A 50 4.60 5.64 0.46
CA VAL A 50 5.18 6.88 0.98
C VAL A 50 5.59 7.79 -0.16
N GLU A 51 5.32 9.08 -0.02
CA GLU A 51 5.87 10.09 -0.92
C GLU A 51 7.41 10.06 -0.85
N ALA A 52 8.05 9.91 -2.00
CA ALA A 52 9.48 9.89 -2.20
C ALA A 52 9.93 11.24 -2.78
N ASP A 53 9.96 12.26 -1.92
CA ASP A 53 10.49 13.57 -2.31
C ASP A 53 12.01 13.53 -2.53
N LYS A 54 12.42 13.50 -3.80
CA LYS A 54 13.83 13.45 -4.23
C LYS A 54 14.68 14.62 -3.71
N ARG A 55 14.07 15.69 -3.19
CA ARG A 55 14.77 16.81 -2.54
C ARG A 55 15.37 16.41 -1.19
N PHE A 56 14.88 15.34 -0.56
CA PHE A 56 15.30 14.87 0.76
C PHE A 56 15.70 13.39 0.77
N PRO A 57 16.79 13.01 0.07
CA PRO A 57 17.19 11.60 -0.07
C PRO A 57 17.48 10.91 1.26
N ASP A 58 18.03 11.63 2.25
CA ASP A 58 18.32 11.08 3.58
C ASP A 58 17.04 10.67 4.33
N LYS A 59 15.94 11.43 4.14
CA LYS A 59 14.64 11.09 4.75
C LYS A 59 14.06 9.84 4.13
N ILE A 60 14.13 9.73 2.81
CA ILE A 60 13.67 8.55 2.07
C ILE A 60 14.47 7.32 2.52
N GLU A 61 15.79 7.48 2.68
CA GLU A 61 16.67 6.40 3.12
C GLU A 61 16.39 5.96 4.56
N ALA A 62 16.08 6.89 5.45
CA ALA A 62 15.66 6.57 6.82
C ALA A 62 14.32 5.82 6.85
N VAL A 63 13.34 6.24 6.04
CA VAL A 63 12.06 5.52 5.89
C VAL A 63 12.30 4.12 5.34
N ARG A 64 13.13 3.98 4.31
CA ARG A 64 13.51 2.68 3.74
C ARG A 64 14.12 1.78 4.80
N THR A 65 15.08 2.31 5.57
CA THR A 65 15.74 1.57 6.65
C THR A 65 14.74 1.08 7.70
N LEU A 66 13.84 1.95 8.15
CA LEU A 66 12.80 1.60 9.13
C LEU A 66 11.88 0.49 8.61
N LEU A 67 11.37 0.62 7.39
CA LEU A 67 10.44 -0.34 6.80
C LEU A 67 11.13 -1.68 6.51
N THR A 68 12.35 -1.68 5.99
CA THR A 68 13.12 -2.90 5.76
C THR A 68 13.47 -3.62 7.06
N ALA A 69 13.78 -2.89 8.13
CA ALA A 69 13.96 -3.49 9.46
C ALA A 69 12.68 -4.14 10.01
N SER A 70 11.52 -3.76 9.47
CA SER A 70 10.19 -4.28 9.83
C SER A 70 9.66 -5.29 8.80
N ASN A 71 10.55 -5.98 8.07
CA ASN A 71 10.23 -6.99 7.05
C ASN A 71 9.39 -6.48 5.87
N PHE A 72 9.46 -5.18 5.55
CA PHE A 72 8.93 -4.65 4.30
C PHE A 72 9.98 -4.66 3.19
N ARG A 73 9.55 -4.97 1.98
CA ARG A 73 10.36 -4.89 0.77
C ARG A 73 9.80 -3.81 -0.15
N ARG A 74 10.69 -2.98 -0.69
CA ARG A 74 10.33 -1.98 -1.72
C ARG A 74 9.99 -2.70 -3.02
N MET A 75 8.87 -2.33 -3.63
CA MET A 75 8.47 -2.82 -4.94
C MET A 75 9.16 -1.97 -6.02
N GLN A 76 9.91 -2.63 -6.92
CA GLN A 76 10.73 -1.95 -7.93
C GLN A 76 9.97 -1.59 -9.22
N HIS A 77 8.80 -2.18 -9.45
CA HIS A 77 8.13 -2.20 -10.76
C HIS A 77 6.84 -1.35 -10.82
N PHE A 78 6.78 -0.28 -10.02
CA PHE A 78 5.75 0.75 -10.20
C PHE A 78 6.36 1.89 -11.00
N GLU A 79 6.36 1.76 -12.33
CA GLU A 79 6.56 2.90 -13.22
C GLU A 79 5.28 3.76 -13.18
N THR A 80 5.06 4.45 -12.07
CA THR A 80 4.19 5.62 -12.12
C THR A 80 4.96 6.70 -12.88
N LYS A 81 4.27 7.49 -13.74
CA LYS A 81 4.89 8.60 -14.50
C LYS A 81 5.66 9.60 -13.61
N SER A 82 5.45 9.55 -12.31
CA SER A 82 6.25 10.24 -11.32
C SER A 82 6.90 9.22 -10.38
N ASP A 83 8.23 9.26 -10.27
CA ASP A 83 9.02 8.53 -9.25
C ASP A 83 8.78 9.10 -7.83
N LEU A 84 7.61 9.69 -7.58
CA LEU A 84 7.29 10.42 -6.37
C LEU A 84 6.70 9.53 -5.29
N ASN A 85 6.50 8.24 -5.56
CA ASN A 85 5.96 7.31 -4.58
C ASN A 85 6.84 6.06 -4.50
N HIS A 86 7.16 5.65 -3.28
CA HIS A 86 7.74 4.35 -3.02
C HIS A 86 6.68 3.45 -2.38
N VAL A 87 6.44 2.31 -3.02
CA VAL A 87 5.53 1.28 -2.51
C VAL A 87 6.36 0.21 -1.81
N TYR A 88 5.98 -0.07 -0.57
CA TYR A 88 6.53 -1.11 0.28
C TYR A 88 5.46 -2.10 0.63
N ALA A 89 5.87 -3.35 0.79
CA ALA A 89 4.94 -4.39 1.13
C ALA A 89 5.59 -5.43 2.05
N HIS A 90 4.81 -5.86 3.03
CA HIS A 90 5.27 -6.69 4.13
C HIS A 90 5.42 -8.14 3.68
N GLU A 91 6.47 -8.83 4.14
CA GLU A 91 6.80 -10.20 3.73
C GLU A 91 5.67 -11.22 3.93
N SER A 92 4.75 -10.99 4.88
CA SER A 92 3.58 -11.87 5.08
C SER A 92 2.66 -11.98 3.85
N VAL A 93 2.69 -11.03 2.92
CA VAL A 93 1.91 -11.13 1.67
C VAL A 93 2.65 -11.96 0.60
N TRP A 94 3.94 -12.28 0.80
CA TRP A 94 4.77 -13.04 -0.13
C TRP A 94 4.71 -14.54 0.16
N GLU A 95 4.66 -14.92 1.44
CA GLU A 95 4.66 -16.33 1.87
C GLU A 95 3.34 -17.06 1.63
N ALA A 96 2.26 -16.35 1.28
CA ALA A 96 0.94 -16.93 1.03
C ALA A 96 0.84 -17.78 -0.26
N GLY A 97 1.95 -18.10 -0.93
CA GLY A 97 2.00 -18.99 -2.11
C GLY A 97 1.30 -18.45 -3.36
N CYS A 98 0.72 -17.27 -3.26
CA CYS A 98 0.14 -16.47 -4.30
C CYS A 98 1.03 -15.25 -4.26
N VAL A 99 1.94 -15.04 -5.21
CA VAL A 99 1.71 -14.05 -6.25
C VAL A 99 3.09 -13.84 -6.90
N ASP A 100 3.21 -14.17 -8.19
CA ASP A 100 4.35 -13.78 -9.02
C ASP A 100 4.66 -12.28 -8.78
N ARG A 101 5.92 -11.84 -8.83
CA ARG A 101 6.30 -10.42 -8.57
C ARG A 101 5.40 -9.43 -9.32
N GLU A 102 4.98 -9.82 -10.51
CA GLU A 102 4.04 -9.10 -11.38
C GLU A 102 2.63 -8.99 -10.78
N LYS A 103 2.08 -10.05 -10.20
CA LYS A 103 0.75 -10.04 -9.59
C LYS A 103 0.69 -9.21 -8.30
N ALA A 104 1.80 -9.07 -7.56
CA ALA A 104 1.83 -8.33 -6.28
C ALA A 104 1.79 -6.86 -6.61
N THR A 105 2.54 -6.52 -7.65
CA THR A 105 2.48 -5.24 -8.34
C THR A 105 1.05 -4.98 -8.83
N GLN A 106 0.40 -5.93 -9.52
CA GLN A 106 -0.99 -5.79 -9.98
C GLN A 106 -1.99 -5.56 -8.83
N ALA A 107 -1.85 -6.28 -7.71
CA ALA A 107 -2.70 -6.09 -6.54
C ALA A 107 -2.49 -4.70 -5.92
N GLY A 108 -1.24 -4.26 -5.76
CA GLY A 108 -0.94 -2.90 -5.31
C GLY A 108 -1.47 -1.82 -6.28
N ILE A 109 -1.37 -2.05 -7.60
CA ILE A 109 -1.94 -1.17 -8.63
C ILE A 109 -3.46 -1.11 -8.49
N TRP A 110 -4.12 -2.26 -8.37
CA TRP A 110 -5.57 -2.35 -8.24
C TRP A 110 -6.08 -1.63 -6.99
N TYR A 111 -5.42 -1.83 -5.84
CA TYR A 111 -5.76 -1.13 -4.60
C TYR A 111 -5.56 0.39 -4.72
N MET A 112 -4.50 0.86 -5.39
CA MET A 112 -4.29 2.29 -5.62
C MET A 112 -5.30 2.89 -6.61
N GLN A 113 -5.69 2.16 -7.66
CA GLN A 113 -6.69 2.62 -8.63
C GLN A 113 -8.09 2.72 -8.01
N GLN A 114 -8.51 1.73 -7.21
CA GLN A 114 -9.80 1.76 -6.52
C GLN A 114 -9.88 2.87 -5.45
N GLY A 115 -8.78 3.14 -4.75
CA GLY A 115 -8.70 4.25 -3.79
C GLY A 115 -8.93 5.62 -4.44
N LEU A 116 -8.29 5.86 -5.59
CA LEU A 116 -8.45 7.10 -6.36
C LEU A 116 -9.85 7.29 -6.95
N GLU A 117 -10.56 6.21 -7.30
CA GLU A 117 -11.93 6.28 -7.83
C GLU A 117 -12.98 6.58 -6.73
N SER A 118 -12.66 6.28 -5.46
CA SER A 118 -13.57 6.47 -4.33
C SER A 118 -13.64 7.90 -3.78
N ASP A 119 -12.60 8.72 -4.00
CA ASP A 119 -12.58 10.15 -3.59
C ASP A 119 -13.27 11.09 -4.60
N GLY A 120 -13.79 10.55 -5.70
CA GLY A 120 -14.31 11.30 -6.84
C GLY A 120 -15.83 11.32 -7.04
N ARG A 121 -16.67 10.92 -6.09
CA ARG A 121 -18.15 10.93 -6.29
C ARG A 121 -18.92 11.80 -5.31
N SER A 122 -19.01 13.09 -5.65
CA SER A 122 -20.30 13.78 -5.64
C SER A 122 -20.80 13.92 -7.08
N ALA A 123 -21.97 13.30 -7.32
CA ALA A 123 -22.93 13.48 -8.42
C ALA A 123 -22.41 13.68 -9.86
N GLU A 124 -22.60 12.67 -10.72
CA GLU A 124 -23.65 12.70 -11.75
C GLU A 124 -23.83 11.33 -12.41
N SER A 125 -25.09 10.94 -12.58
CA SER A 125 -25.54 9.76 -13.29
C SER A 125 -25.40 9.94 -14.80
N ALA A 126 -24.85 8.95 -15.52
CA ALA A 126 -25.57 8.23 -16.58
C ALA A 126 -24.62 7.41 -17.49
N SER A 127 -25.02 6.14 -17.65
CA SER A 127 -25.08 5.41 -18.93
C SER A 127 -23.81 4.82 -19.57
N THR A 128 -24.02 3.55 -19.97
CA THR A 128 -23.38 2.77 -21.05
C THR A 128 -22.19 1.94 -20.59
N LYS A 129 -22.41 0.69 -20.13
CA LYS A 129 -22.50 -0.58 -20.89
C LYS A 129 -21.22 -0.96 -21.65
N ASP A 130 -20.90 -2.25 -21.49
CA ASP A 130 -19.99 -3.09 -22.27
C ASP A 130 -18.50 -3.04 -21.90
N HIS A 131 -18.09 -4.00 -21.07
CA HIS A 131 -17.18 -5.11 -21.46
C HIS A 131 -16.77 -5.93 -20.22
N LEU A 132 -17.61 -6.89 -19.85
CA LEU A 132 -17.24 -8.03 -19.00
C LEU A 132 -17.25 -9.27 -19.88
N ALA A 133 -16.08 -9.75 -20.29
CA ALA A 133 -15.89 -11.12 -20.75
C ALA A 133 -14.44 -11.54 -20.53
N HIS A 134 -14.27 -12.78 -20.06
CA HIS A 134 -13.01 -13.51 -19.80
C HIS A 134 -12.47 -13.46 -18.38
N ALA A 135 -13.27 -14.02 -17.46
CA ALA A 135 -12.73 -14.85 -16.39
C ALA A 135 -13.18 -16.31 -16.61
N ALA A 136 -12.29 -17.23 -16.22
CA ALA A 136 -12.50 -18.66 -15.98
C ALA A 136 -12.36 -19.64 -17.16
N SER A 137 -11.20 -20.30 -17.21
CA SER A 137 -11.12 -21.75 -17.41
C SER A 137 -10.08 -22.30 -16.44
N TRP A 138 -10.55 -23.08 -15.47
CA TRP A 138 -9.73 -23.91 -14.57
C TRP A 138 -9.53 -25.28 -15.21
N SER A 139 -8.33 -25.85 -15.10
CA SER A 139 -8.19 -27.31 -15.06
C SER A 139 -7.43 -27.74 -13.82
N THR A 140 -8.09 -28.63 -13.11
CA THR A 140 -7.70 -29.31 -11.88
C THR A 140 -7.07 -30.64 -12.28
N THR A 141 -5.89 -30.99 -11.73
CA THR A 141 -5.69 -32.34 -11.14
C THR A 141 -4.46 -32.38 -10.23
N LYS A 142 -4.71 -32.83 -9.00
CA LYS A 142 -3.75 -33.35 -8.00
C LYS A 142 -3.46 -34.83 -8.27
N GLY A 143 -2.26 -35.27 -7.83
CA GLY A 143 -1.96 -36.64 -7.39
C GLY A 143 -1.40 -37.57 -8.47
N ALA A 144 -0.52 -38.53 -8.19
CA ALA A 144 0.13 -38.98 -6.97
C ALA A 144 1.31 -39.92 -7.36
N LEU A 145 2.24 -40.10 -6.41
CA LEU A 145 3.18 -41.21 -6.18
C LEU A 145 3.14 -42.43 -7.14
N ALA A 146 4.30 -42.79 -7.69
CA ALA A 146 5.07 -44.02 -7.40
C ALA A 146 6.43 -43.95 -8.11
#